data_AF-A0A850U8B7-F1
#
_entry.id   AF-A0A850U8B7-F1
#
_cell.length_a   1.000
_cell.length_b   1.000
_cell.length_c   1.000
_cell.angle_alpha   90.00
_cell.angle_beta   90.00
_cell.angle_gamma   90.00
#
_symmetry.space_group_name_H-M   'P 1'
#
loop_
_entity.id
_entity.type
_entity.pdbx_description
1 polymer ?
#
loop_
_entity_poly.entity_id
_entity_poly.type
_entity_poly.pdbx_seq_one_letter_code
_entity_poly.pdbx_strand_id
1 'polypeptide(L)'
;AEHLRGKKHQRLRSLRAERRAQEQRSLFVSGFARGTSGEELAAYFGAYGYVAAVGAYAIVELRDAAGRERALAETQHDLAGHRLRVRPR
;
A
#
# COMPACT_ATOMS: atom_id res chain seq x y z
N ALA A 1 24.40 27.08 15.01
CA ALA A 1 23.24 26.21 14.77
C ALA A 1 22.37 26.77 13.63
N GLU A 2 22.95 26.97 12.44
CA GLU A 2 22.30 27.72 11.36
C GLU A 2 22.68 27.15 10.00
N HIS A 3 22.05 26.04 9.59
CA HIS A 3 22.11 25.53 8.21
C HIS A 3 20.90 24.64 7.84
N LEU A 4 19.73 24.88 8.44
CA LEU A 4 18.54 24.01 8.28
C LEU A 4 17.36 24.65 7.53
N ARG A 5 17.53 25.84 6.91
CA ARG A 5 16.46 26.60 6.23
C ARG A 5 16.58 26.67 4.70
N GLY A 6 17.29 25.75 4.05
CA GLY A 6 17.28 25.67 2.59
C GLY A 6 15.99 25.01 2.06
N LYS A 7 15.35 25.58 1.03
CA LYS A 7 14.17 25.00 0.32
C LYS A 7 14.38 23.51 -0.06
N LYS A 8 15.62 23.12 -0.38
CA LYS A 8 16.03 21.73 -0.66
C LYS A 8 15.88 20.81 0.57
N HIS A 9 16.26 21.28 1.75
CA HIS A 9 16.14 20.52 3.00
C HIS A 9 14.68 20.30 3.40
N GLN A 10 13.85 21.35 3.27
CA GLN A 10 12.41 21.25 3.49
C GLN A 10 11.77 20.25 2.50
N ARG A 11 12.09 20.35 1.21
CA ARG A 11 11.60 19.43 0.18
C ARG A 11 11.99 17.97 0.45
N LEU A 12 13.23 17.70 0.87
CA LEU A 12 13.67 16.35 1.23
C LEU A 12 12.96 15.81 2.47
N ARG A 13 12.67 16.65 3.48
CA ARG A 13 11.88 16.23 4.64
C ARG A 13 10.43 15.94 4.27
N SER A 14 9.80 16.77 3.43
CA SER A 14 8.44 16.55 2.95
C SER A 14 8.33 15.24 2.15
N LEU A 15 9.25 15.00 1.20
CA LEU A 15 9.28 13.74 0.43
C LEU A 15 9.48 12.51 1.31
N ARG A 16 10.29 12.61 2.38
CA ARG A 16 10.47 11.52 3.35
C ARG A 16 9.20 11.29 4.18
N ALA A 17 8.52 12.35 4.59
CA ALA A 17 7.26 12.25 5.32
C ALA A 17 6.16 11.63 4.44
N GLU A 18 6.06 12.04 3.17
CA GLU A 18 5.14 11.49 2.18
C GLU A 18 5.41 10.01 1.92
N ARG A 19 6.68 9.61 1.70
CA ARG A 19 7.05 8.20 1.53
C ARG A 19 6.70 7.35 2.75
N ARG A 20 7.01 7.85 3.95
CA ARG A 20 6.68 7.15 5.20
C ARG A 20 5.18 7.04 5.42
N ALA A 21 4.42 8.04 4.99
CA ALA A 21 2.96 8.01 5.04
C ALA A 21 2.38 7.03 4.01
N GLN A 22 2.98 6.91 2.82
CA GLN A 22 2.60 5.89 1.83
C GLN A 22 2.92 4.48 2.34
N GLU A 23 4.12 4.23 2.86
CA GLU A 23 4.50 2.92 3.44
C GLU A 23 3.53 2.46 4.54
N GLN A 24 3.12 3.38 5.42
CA GLN A 24 2.13 3.10 6.49
C GLN A 24 0.73 2.77 5.97
N ARG A 25 0.45 2.98 4.68
CA ARG A 25 -0.83 2.79 4.02
C ARG A 25 -0.79 1.74 2.90
N SER A 26 0.40 1.24 2.56
CA SER A 26 0.59 0.30 1.46
C SER A 26 0.82 -1.15 1.94
N LEU A 27 0.47 -2.09 1.08
CA LEU A 27 0.66 -3.53 1.24
C LEU A 27 1.44 -4.09 0.06
N PHE A 28 2.31 -5.07 0.30
CA PHE A 28 2.81 -5.96 -0.75
C PHE A 28 1.88 -7.17 -0.88
N VAL A 29 1.34 -7.38 -2.08
CA VAL A 29 0.48 -8.50 -2.41
C VAL A 29 1.21 -9.41 -3.39
N SER A 30 1.16 -10.72 -3.17
CA SER A 30 1.74 -11.73 -4.07
C SER A 30 0.93 -13.03 -4.02
N GLY A 31 1.17 -13.95 -4.95
CA GLY A 31 0.47 -15.25 -4.99
C GLY A 31 -0.84 -15.26 -5.79
N PHE A 32 -1.22 -14.13 -6.39
CA PHE A 32 -2.31 -14.05 -7.37
C PHE A 32 -1.92 -14.70 -8.71
N ALA A 33 -2.93 -15.04 -9.51
CA ALA A 33 -2.75 -15.63 -10.82
C ALA A 33 -1.96 -14.71 -11.77
N ARG A 34 -1.17 -15.29 -12.68
CA ARG A 34 -0.57 -14.49 -13.77
C ARG A 34 -1.69 -13.88 -14.61
N GLY A 35 -1.62 -12.57 -14.81
CA GLY A 35 -2.63 -11.82 -15.59
C GLY A 35 -3.69 -11.15 -14.72
N THR A 36 -3.72 -11.35 -13.40
CA THR A 36 -4.58 -10.57 -12.50
C THR A 36 -4.28 -9.08 -12.66
N SER A 37 -5.32 -8.32 -12.97
CA SER A 37 -5.26 -6.89 -13.23
C SER A 37 -5.21 -6.07 -11.93
N GLY A 38 -4.77 -4.82 -12.05
CA GLY A 38 -4.83 -3.88 -10.93
C GLY A 38 -6.27 -3.59 -10.49
N GLU A 39 -7.24 -3.66 -11.40
CA GLU A 39 -8.66 -3.44 -11.11
C GLU A 39 -9.25 -4.57 -10.25
N GLU A 40 -8.89 -5.83 -10.54
CA GLU A 40 -9.30 -6.98 -9.72
C GLU A 40 -8.73 -6.88 -8.30
N LEU A 41 -7.46 -6.49 -8.18
CA LEU A 41 -6.84 -6.23 -6.87
C LEU A 41 -7.55 -5.06 -6.16
N ALA A 42 -7.83 -3.97 -6.86
CA ALA A 42 -8.52 -2.82 -6.27
C ALA A 42 -9.95 -3.17 -5.82
N ALA A 43 -10.69 -3.96 -6.59
CA ALA A 43 -12.02 -4.42 -6.25
C ALA A 43 -12.00 -5.30 -4.99
N TYR A 44 -11.08 -6.26 -4.94
CA TYR A 44 -10.93 -7.14 -3.78
C TYR A 44 -10.54 -6.35 -2.51
N PHE A 45 -9.48 -5.53 -2.61
CA PHE A 45 -9.01 -4.76 -1.46
C PHE A 45 -9.94 -3.60 -1.07
N GLY A 46 -10.87 -3.24 -1.95
CA GLY A 46 -11.98 -2.33 -1.68
C GLY A 46 -12.81 -2.73 -0.45
N ALA A 47 -12.91 -4.03 -0.16
CA ALA A 47 -13.60 -4.54 1.03
C ALA A 47 -12.95 -4.08 2.36
N TYR A 48 -11.65 -3.77 2.33
CA TYR A 48 -10.90 -3.30 3.50
C TYR A 48 -10.79 -1.78 3.56
N GLY A 49 -11.22 -1.07 2.52
CA GLY A 49 -11.24 0.39 2.44
C GLY A 49 -10.98 0.89 1.02
N TYR A 50 -11.09 2.20 0.81
CA TYR A 50 -10.81 2.80 -0.49
C TYR A 50 -9.35 2.57 -0.90
N VAL A 51 -9.15 1.97 -2.08
CA VAL A 51 -7.83 1.74 -2.68
C VAL A 51 -7.43 2.97 -3.48
N ALA A 52 -6.37 3.64 -3.06
CA ALA A 52 -5.86 4.85 -3.69
C ALA A 52 -5.06 4.56 -4.97
N ALA A 53 -4.31 3.46 -5.00
CA ALA A 53 -3.54 3.03 -6.17
C ALA A 53 -3.15 1.55 -6.07
N VAL A 54 -2.95 0.93 -7.24
CA VAL A 54 -2.29 -0.38 -7.39
C VAL A 54 -1.04 -0.19 -8.25
N GLY A 55 0.13 -0.37 -7.65
CA GLY A 55 1.43 -0.17 -8.30
C GLY A 55 2.01 -1.44 -8.94
N ALA A 56 3.09 -1.26 -9.71
CA ALA A 56 3.91 -2.38 -10.19
C ALA A 56 4.35 -3.25 -9.00
N TYR A 57 4.38 -4.57 -9.18
CA TYR A 57 4.55 -5.59 -8.13
C TYR A 57 3.37 -5.74 -7.14
N ALA A 58 2.17 -5.26 -7.52
CA ALA A 58 0.95 -5.37 -6.72
C ALA A 58 1.10 -4.73 -5.33
N ILE A 59 1.64 -3.51 -5.32
CA ILE A 59 1.60 -2.65 -4.14
C ILE A 59 0.20 -2.04 -4.06
N VAL A 60 -0.57 -2.37 -3.03
CA VAL A 60 -1.92 -1.83 -2.80
C VAL A 60 -1.83 -0.73 -1.77
N GLU A 61 -2.14 0.52 -2.12
CA GLU A 61 -2.23 1.63 -1.17
C GLU A 61 -3.68 1.83 -0.73
N LEU A 62 -3.94 1.63 0.56
CA LEU A 62 -5.23 1.87 1.20
C LEU A 62 -5.32 3.33 1.69
N ARG A 63 -6.53 3.87 1.78
CA ARG A 63 -6.75 5.27 2.17
C ARG A 63 -6.18 5.62 3.54
N ASP A 64 -6.27 4.70 4.50
CA ASP A 64 -5.90 4.92 5.90
C ASP A 64 -5.21 3.68 6.51
N ALA A 65 -4.55 3.90 7.65
CA ALA A 65 -3.83 2.86 8.38
C ALA A 65 -4.78 1.78 8.95
N ALA A 66 -6.02 2.13 9.29
CA ALA A 66 -6.97 1.17 9.83
C ALA A 66 -7.37 0.11 8.78
N GLY A 67 -7.53 0.50 7.52
CA GLY A 67 -7.71 -0.42 6.40
C GLY A 67 -6.53 -1.37 6.23
N ARG A 68 -5.31 -0.85 6.33
CA ARG A 68 -4.09 -1.68 6.27
C ARG A 68 -4.05 -2.70 7.40
N GLU A 69 -4.34 -2.30 8.64
CA GLU A 69 -4.35 -3.23 9.77
C GLU A 69 -5.43 -4.32 9.64
N ARG A 70 -6.63 -3.98 9.14
CA ARG A 70 -7.67 -4.98 8.85
C ARG A 70 -7.21 -6.00 7.80
N ALA A 71 -6.56 -5.54 6.74
CA ALA A 71 -6.02 -6.43 5.71
C ALA A 71 -4.87 -7.30 6.23
N LEU A 72 -4.07 -6.83 7.19
CA LEU A 72 -3.00 -7.63 7.80
C LEU A 72 -3.51 -8.61 8.85
N ALA A 73 -4.65 -8.32 9.49
CA ALA A 73 -5.26 -9.18 10.50
C ALA A 73 -6.03 -10.37 9.90
N GLU A 74 -6.40 -10.28 8.62
CA GLU A 74 -7.08 -11.37 7.92
C GLU A 74 -6.14 -12.59 7.79
N THR A 75 -6.63 -13.75 8.21
CA THR A 75 -5.80 -14.96 8.29
C THR A 75 -5.57 -15.62 6.94
N GLN A 76 -6.53 -15.45 6.03
CA GLN A 76 -6.45 -15.98 4.67
C GLN A 76 -7.11 -15.03 3.69
N HIS A 77 -6.35 -14.70 2.64
CA HIS A 77 -6.87 -14.03 1.47
C HIS A 77 -6.98 -15.01 0.32
N ASP A 78 -8.12 -14.99 -0.36
CA ASP A 78 -8.36 -15.72 -1.60
C ASP A 78 -8.93 -14.78 -2.66
N LEU A 79 -8.31 -14.79 -3.84
CA LEU A 79 -8.78 -14.06 -5.00
C LEU A 79 -8.78 -14.99 -6.20
N ALA A 80 -9.95 -15.22 -6.79
CA ALA A 80 -10.14 -16.13 -7.92
C ALA A 80 -9.56 -17.54 -7.66
N GLY A 81 -9.72 -18.08 -6.45
CA GLY A 81 -9.20 -19.40 -6.05
C GLY A 81 -7.69 -19.42 -5.80
N HIS A 82 -7.03 -18.26 -5.79
CA HIS A 82 -5.60 -18.14 -5.52
C HIS A 82 -5.38 -17.50 -4.14
N ARG A 83 -4.65 -18.21 -3.29
CA ARG A 83 -4.28 -17.71 -1.96
C ARG A 83 -3.26 -16.59 -2.07
N LEU A 84 -3.64 -15.40 -1.60
CA LEU A 84 -2.75 -14.25 -1.58
C LEU A 84 -1.84 -14.26 -0.34
N ARG A 85 -0.63 -13.73 -0.50
CA ARG A 85 0.28 -13.38 0.59
C ARG A 85 0.30 -11.87 0.71
N VAL A 86 -0.18 -11.37 1.85
CA VAL A 86 -0.22 -9.95 2.19
C VAL A 86 0.81 -9.66 3.28
N ARG A 87 1.63 -8.64 3.07
CA ARG A 87 2.66 -8.20 4.05
C ARG A 87 2.76 -6.69 4.10
N PRO A 88 3.26 -6.11 5.22
CA PRO A 88 3.64 -4.71 5.27
C PRO A 88 4.59 -4.33 4.13
N ARG A 89 4.45 -3.10 3.63
CA ARG A 89 5.43 -2.50 2.72
C ARG A 89 6.76 -2.22 3.42
#